data_AF-A0A7J2XAN6-F1
#
_entry.id   AF-A0A7J2XAN6-F1
#
_cell.length_a   1.000
_cell.length_b   1.000
_cell.length_c   1.000
_cell.angle_alpha   90.00
_cell.angle_beta   90.00
_cell.angle_gamma   90.00
#
_symmetry.space_group_name_H-M   'P 1'
#
loop_
_entity.id
_entity.type
_entity.pdbx_description
1 polymer ?
#
loop_
_entity_poly.entity_id
_entity_poly.type
_entity_poly.pdbx_seq_one_letter_code
_entity_poly.pdbx_strand_id
1 'polypeptide(L)'
;MFPAGLLFALILGIFFGFVVAAPGAVNVWGGARRFEFGRIALAGPLANLVIGTLALVGYLHVGIDTLHGSILGFVAMINIFLAFFNLLPFGPLDGKKVIAWNSVVWAVVIIYSFALLMFSLGRIFVPYPKV
;
A
#
# COMPACT_ATOMS: atom_id res chain seq x y z
N MET A 1 -18.09 -14.49 1.03
CA MET A 1 -16.67 -14.58 1.48
C MET A 1 -15.90 -15.35 0.42
N PHE A 2 -14.66 -14.96 0.09
CA PHE A 2 -13.84 -15.64 -0.93
C PHE A 2 -13.04 -16.77 -0.26
N PRO A 3 -13.44 -18.06 -0.39
CA PRO A 3 -12.88 -19.15 0.41
C PRO A 3 -11.38 -19.36 0.14
N ALA A 4 -10.95 -19.13 -1.09
CA ALA A 4 -9.54 -19.20 -1.47
C ALA A 4 -8.68 -18.09 -0.83
N GLY A 5 -9.25 -16.92 -0.55
CA GLY A 5 -8.54 -15.83 0.15
C GLY A 5 -8.33 -16.14 1.63
N LEU A 6 -9.29 -16.81 2.25
CA LEU A 6 -9.16 -17.30 3.63
C LEU A 6 -8.11 -18.40 3.73
N LEU A 7 -8.10 -19.33 2.79
CA LEU A 7 -7.09 -20.38 2.70
C LEU A 7 -5.68 -19.80 2.49
N PHE A 8 -5.55 -18.80 1.63
CA PHE A 8 -4.28 -18.11 1.39
C PHE A 8 -3.79 -17.35 2.63
N ALA A 9 -4.69 -16.63 3.32
CA ALA A 9 -4.39 -15.95 4.57
C ALA A 9 -3.93 -16.93 5.67
N LEU A 10 -4.56 -18.11 5.73
CA LEU A 10 -4.18 -19.19 6.66
C LEU A 10 -2.78 -19.74 6.35
N ILE A 11 -2.49 -20.01 5.07
CA ILE A 11 -1.17 -20.49 4.64
C ILE A 11 -0.09 -19.44 4.96
N LEU A 12 -0.34 -18.16 4.66
CA LEU A 12 0.61 -17.09 4.99
C LEU A 12 0.87 -16.99 6.50
N GLY A 13 -0.18 -17.07 7.32
CA GLY A 13 -0.06 -17.02 8.77
C GLY A 13 0.77 -18.18 9.34
N ILE A 14 0.56 -19.39 8.84
CA ILE A 14 1.26 -20.60 9.33
C ILE A 14 2.75 -20.58 8.93
N PHE A 15 3.07 -20.21 7.70
CA PHE A 15 4.43 -20.37 7.17
C PHE A 15 5.31 -19.12 7.29
N PHE A 16 4.72 -17.93 7.30
CA PHE A 16 5.45 -16.67 7.22
C PHE A 16 5.21 -15.76 8.44
N GLY A 17 4.36 -16.16 9.39
CA GLY A 17 4.11 -15.43 10.64
C GLY A 17 3.34 -14.12 10.48
N PHE A 18 2.84 -13.81 9.28
CA PHE A 18 1.98 -12.67 9.00
C PHE A 18 0.75 -13.10 8.20
N VAL A 19 -0.40 -12.49 8.50
CA VAL A 19 -1.68 -12.81 7.86
C VAL A 19 -2.12 -11.62 7.02
N VAL A 20 -2.31 -11.82 5.72
CA VAL A 20 -2.95 -10.85 4.83
C VAL A 20 -4.40 -11.28 4.65
N ALA A 21 -5.26 -10.87 5.58
CA ALA A 21 -6.69 -11.07 5.48
C ALA A 21 -7.32 -9.79 4.90
N ALA A 22 -7.77 -9.83 3.65
CA ALA A 22 -8.61 -8.77 3.08
C ALA A 22 -10.08 -9.06 3.47
N PRO A 23 -10.68 -8.34 4.44
CA PRO A 23 -12.04 -8.61 4.87
C PRO A 23 -13.02 -8.09 3.82
N GLY A 24 -14.00 -8.95 3.48
CA GLY A 24 -15.28 -8.56 2.91
C GLY A 24 -15.22 -7.86 1.56
N ALA A 25 -15.47 -8.60 0.47
CA ALA A 25 -15.95 -7.98 -0.76
C ALA A 25 -17.24 -7.21 -0.45
N VAL A 26 -17.18 -5.88 -0.42
CA VAL A 26 -18.37 -5.02 -0.42
C VAL A 26 -19.02 -5.19 -1.78
N ASN A 27 -20.06 -6.02 -1.84
CA ASN A 27 -20.88 -6.16 -3.04
C ASN A 27 -21.70 -4.89 -3.18
N VAL A 28 -21.24 -3.96 -4.02
CA VAL A 28 -22.04 -2.83 -4.46
C VAL A 28 -23.06 -3.37 -5.46
N TRP A 29 -24.31 -3.49 -5.02
CA TRP A 29 -25.44 -3.84 -5.87
C TRP A 29 -25.98 -2.58 -6.56
N GLY A 30 -26.30 -2.70 -7.84
CA GLY A 30 -26.61 -1.56 -8.72
C GLY A 30 -25.44 -1.27 -9.63
N GLY A 31 -25.70 -1.11 -10.94
CA GLY A 31 -24.70 -1.04 -12.00
C GLY A 31 -23.77 0.17 -11.91
N ALA A 32 -22.86 0.16 -10.94
CA ALA A 32 -21.76 1.09 -10.85
C ALA A 32 -20.92 0.89 -12.11
N ARG A 33 -20.82 1.97 -12.89
CA ARG A 33 -20.10 1.96 -14.17
C ARG A 33 -18.64 1.62 -13.88
N ARG A 34 -17.96 0.94 -14.81
CA ARG A 34 -16.53 0.56 -14.67
C ARG A 34 -15.63 1.70 -14.18
N PHE A 35 -16.02 2.94 -14.51
CA PHE A 35 -15.40 4.19 -14.06
C PHE A 35 -15.46 4.43 -12.53
N GLU A 36 -16.60 4.19 -11.89
CA GLU A 36 -16.80 4.44 -10.45
C GLU A 36 -15.98 3.46 -9.61
N PHE A 37 -15.96 2.19 -10.02
CA PHE A 37 -15.14 1.16 -9.37
C PHE A 37 -13.65 1.43 -9.44
N GLY A 38 -13.13 1.95 -10.55
CA GLY A 38 -11.71 2.30 -10.67
C GLY A 38 -11.30 3.45 -9.75
N ARG A 39 -12.14 4.48 -9.63
CA ARG A 39 -11.88 5.61 -8.73
C ARG A 39 -11.94 5.21 -7.26
N ILE A 40 -12.93 4.39 -6.89
CA ILE A 40 -13.05 3.86 -5.52
C ILE A 40 -11.84 2.98 -5.20
N ALA A 41 -11.43 2.11 -6.13
CA ALA A 41 -10.25 1.26 -5.98
C ALA A 41 -8.96 2.08 -5.84
N LEU A 42 -8.83 3.22 -6.54
CA LEU A 42 -7.67 4.11 -6.42
C LEU A 42 -7.63 4.88 -5.10
N ALA A 43 -8.78 5.17 -4.47
CA ALA A 43 -8.84 5.95 -3.24
C ALA A 43 -8.07 5.30 -2.08
N GLY A 44 -8.09 3.97 -1.97
CA GLY A 44 -7.33 3.23 -0.95
C GLY A 44 -5.81 3.42 -1.08
N PRO A 45 -5.20 3.07 -2.23
CA PRO A 45 -3.78 3.33 -2.49
C PRO A 45 -3.37 4.80 -2.31
N LEU A 46 -4.21 5.76 -2.72
CA LEU A 46 -3.91 7.18 -2.53
C LEU A 46 -3.90 7.60 -1.06
N ALA A 47 -4.85 7.12 -0.24
CA ALA A 47 -4.85 7.40 1.19
C ALA A 47 -3.58 6.88 1.87
N ASN A 48 -3.16 5.66 1.50
CA ASN A 48 -1.90 5.09 1.98
C ASN A 48 -0.69 5.90 1.52
N LEU A 49 -0.65 6.40 0.28
CA LEU A 49 0.43 7.27 -0.17
C LEU A 49 0.50 8.58 0.63
N VAL A 50 -0.64 9.20 0.93
CA VAL A 50 -0.68 10.44 1.73
C VAL A 50 -0.16 10.18 3.14
N ILE A 51 -0.70 9.17 3.84
CA ILE A 51 -0.27 8.83 5.20
C ILE A 51 1.21 8.46 5.22
N GLY A 52 1.65 7.63 4.27
CA GLY A 52 3.03 7.18 4.14
C GLY A 52 4.00 8.33 3.88
N THR A 53 3.63 9.27 3.02
CA THR A 53 4.46 10.45 2.71
C THR A 53 4.57 11.38 3.91
N LEU A 54 3.47 11.66 4.60
CA LEU A 54 3.48 12.52 5.80
C LEU A 54 4.33 11.90 6.92
N ALA A 55 4.19 10.60 7.14
CA ALA A 55 5.00 9.87 8.11
C ALA A 55 6.49 9.86 7.72
N LEU A 56 6.80 9.70 6.43
CA LEU A 56 8.17 9.74 5.93
C LEU A 56 8.81 11.13 6.12
N VAL A 57 8.08 12.20 5.81
CA VAL A 57 8.55 13.57 6.05
C VAL A 57 8.82 13.78 7.54
N GLY A 58 7.91 13.35 8.42
CA GLY A 58 8.13 13.38 9.87
C GLY A 58 9.37 12.60 10.30
N TYR A 59 9.54 11.38 9.77
CA TYR A 59 10.72 10.54 10.03
C TYR A 59 12.03 11.26 9.65
N LEU A 60 12.08 11.92 8.50
CA LEU A 60 13.26 12.64 8.03
C LEU A 60 13.63 13.84 8.91
N HIS A 61 12.67 14.46 9.60
CA HIS A 61 12.93 15.58 10.52
C HIS A 61 13.38 15.11 11.91
N VAL A 62 12.80 14.02 12.41
CA VAL A 62 13.05 13.53 13.78
C VAL A 62 14.27 12.61 13.84
N GLY A 63 14.45 11.75 12.83
CA GLY A 63 15.53 10.77 12.75
C GLY A 63 15.29 9.50 13.60
N ILE A 64 15.96 8.41 13.20
CA ILE A 64 15.73 7.05 13.73
C ILE A 64 16.11 6.86 15.20
N ASP A 65 17.03 7.67 15.71
CA ASP A 65 17.60 7.55 17.07
C ASP A 65 16.57 7.83 18.17
N THR A 66 15.38 8.28 17.81
CA THR A 66 14.28 8.54 18.72
C THR A 66 13.16 7.51 18.55
N LEU A 67 12.44 7.23 19.64
CA LEU A 67 11.24 6.39 19.61
C LEU A 67 10.21 6.89 18.58
N HIS A 68 9.99 8.21 18.53
CA HIS A 68 9.05 8.85 17.61
C HIS A 68 9.48 8.66 16.14
N GLY A 69 10.76 8.81 15.83
CA GLY A 69 11.30 8.54 14.50
C GLY A 69 11.12 7.07 14.10
N SER A 70 11.43 6.13 14.99
CA SER A 70 11.21 4.70 14.74
C SER A 70 9.74 4.39 14.39
N ILE A 71 8.78 4.97 15.14
CA ILE A 71 7.35 4.82 14.86
C ILE A 71 6.98 5.43 13.51
N LEU A 72 7.43 6.65 13.22
CA LEU A 72 7.14 7.34 11.96
C LEU A 72 7.71 6.59 10.75
N GLY A 73 8.94 6.08 10.85
CA GLY A 73 9.57 5.26 9.83
C GLY A 73 8.76 3.97 9.57
N PHE A 74 8.32 3.29 10.63
CA PHE A 74 7.49 2.09 10.50
C PHE A 74 6.13 2.37 9.85
N VAL A 75 5.44 3.44 10.27
CA VAL A 75 4.17 3.87 9.68
C VAL A 75 4.35 4.23 8.20
N ALA A 76 5.42 4.95 7.86
CA ALA A 76 5.76 5.28 6.48
C ALA A 76 5.96 4.01 5.63
N MET A 77 6.81 3.09 6.11
CA MET A 77 7.11 1.83 5.43
C MET A 77 5.85 1.03 5.13
N ILE A 78 5.00 0.80 6.13
CA ILE A 78 3.78 -0.01 5.96
C ILE A 78 2.84 0.64 4.95
N ASN A 79 2.56 1.94 5.09
CA ASN A 79 1.59 2.61 4.23
C ASN A 79 2.07 2.67 2.78
N ILE A 80 3.34 3.03 2.54
CA ILE A 80 3.91 3.07 1.18
C ILE A 80 3.92 1.67 0.57
N PHE A 81 4.29 0.64 1.35
CA PHE A 81 4.25 -0.76 0.90
C PHE A 81 2.83 -1.20 0.53
N LEU A 82 1.84 -0.94 1.39
CA LEU A 82 0.44 -1.28 1.12
C LEU A 82 -0.11 -0.55 -0.11
N ALA A 83 0.25 0.71 -0.33
CA ALA A 83 -0.11 1.45 -1.53
C ALA A 83 0.43 0.76 -2.79
N PHE A 84 1.74 0.46 -2.83
CA PHE A 84 2.37 -0.24 -3.94
C PHE A 84 1.75 -1.61 -4.18
N PHE A 85 1.58 -2.40 -3.11
CA PHE A 85 1.02 -3.76 -3.20
C PHE A 85 -0.41 -3.75 -3.75
N ASN A 86 -1.27 -2.84 -3.28
CA ASN A 86 -2.65 -2.74 -3.78
C ASN A 86 -2.73 -2.28 -5.24
N LEU A 87 -1.70 -1.63 -5.78
CA LEU A 87 -1.63 -1.23 -7.18
C LEU A 87 -1.11 -2.34 -8.10
N LEU A 88 -0.60 -3.46 -7.59
CA LEU A 88 -0.16 -4.56 -8.44
C LEU A 88 -1.33 -5.13 -9.28
N PRO A 89 -1.12 -5.49 -10.56
CA PRO A 89 -2.20 -5.86 -11.47
C PRO A 89 -2.64 -7.33 -11.32
N PHE A 90 -2.75 -7.85 -10.09
CA PHE A 90 -2.99 -9.27 -9.82
C PHE A 90 -4.27 -9.52 -9.00
N GLY A 91 -4.97 -10.60 -9.35
CA GLY A 91 -6.05 -11.16 -8.51
C GLY A 91 -7.12 -10.14 -8.07
N PRO A 92 -7.43 -10.08 -6.75
CA PRO A 92 -8.45 -9.18 -6.19
C PRO A 92 -7.95 -7.75 -5.91
N LEU A 93 -6.68 -7.45 -6.19
CA LEU A 93 -6.06 -6.17 -5.86
C LEU A 93 -6.67 -5.02 -6.66
N ASP A 94 -6.58 -3.83 -6.09
CA ASP A 94 -7.21 -2.63 -6.65
C ASP A 94 -6.58 -2.20 -7.98
N GLY A 95 -5.29 -2.47 -8.19
CA GLY A 95 -4.56 -2.19 -9.43
C GLY A 95 -5.27 -2.68 -10.68
N LYS A 96 -5.88 -3.88 -10.64
CA LYS A 96 -6.65 -4.42 -11.77
C LYS A 96 -7.88 -3.58 -12.10
N LYS A 97 -8.58 -3.08 -11.07
CA LYS A 97 -9.76 -2.20 -11.24
C LYS A 97 -9.34 -0.82 -11.75
N VAL A 98 -8.21 -0.29 -11.27
CA VAL A 98 -7.66 0.99 -11.73
C VAL A 98 -7.23 0.90 -13.19
N ILE A 99 -6.53 -0.17 -13.61
CA ILE A 99 -6.16 -0.39 -15.03
C ILE A 99 -7.40 -0.46 -15.92
N ALA A 100 -8.43 -1.18 -15.48
CA ALA A 100 -9.68 -1.31 -16.23
C ALA A 100 -10.43 0.02 -16.41
N TRP A 101 -10.16 0.99 -15.53
CA TRP A 101 -10.69 2.34 -15.62
C TRP A 101 -9.78 3.29 -16.43
N ASN A 102 -8.50 3.35 -16.09
CA ASN A 102 -7.50 4.18 -16.76
C ASN A 102 -6.09 3.62 -16.51
N SER A 103 -5.51 3.01 -17.56
CA SER A 103 -4.17 2.42 -17.51
C SER A 103 -3.05 3.45 -17.32
N VAL A 104 -3.22 4.68 -17.81
CA VAL A 104 -2.24 5.76 -17.64
C VAL A 104 -2.19 6.22 -16.19
N VAL A 105 -3.35 6.45 -15.57
CA VAL A 105 -3.43 6.80 -14.14
C VAL A 105 -2.82 5.70 -13.28
N TRP A 106 -3.14 4.44 -13.57
CA TRP A 106 -2.52 3.32 -12.89
C TRP A 106 -0.99 3.34 -13.02
N ALA A 107 -0.46 3.51 -14.24
CA ALA A 107 0.98 3.51 -14.50
C ALA A 107 1.71 4.64 -13.74
N VAL A 108 1.13 5.84 -13.71
CA VAL A 108 1.69 6.97 -12.96
C VAL A 108 1.76 6.66 -11.46
N VAL A 109 0.66 6.16 -10.89
CA VAL A 109 0.57 5.96 -9.43
C VAL A 109 1.42 4.75 -8.99
N ILE A 110 1.47 3.67 -9.77
CA ILE A 110 2.32 2.51 -9.44
C ILE A 110 3.82 2.86 -9.53
N ILE A 111 4.24 3.63 -10.54
CA ILE A 111 5.63 4.10 -10.66
C ILE A 111 5.98 5.01 -9.48
N TYR A 112 5.10 5.96 -9.15
CA TYR A 112 5.31 6.86 -8.02
C TYR A 112 5.40 6.10 -6.69
N SER A 113 4.47 5.18 -6.42
CA SER A 113 4.49 4.37 -5.19
C SER A 113 5.73 3.48 -5.10
N PHE A 114 6.19 2.90 -6.20
CA PHE A 114 7.42 2.11 -6.23
C PHE A 114 8.66 2.97 -5.97
N ALA A 115 8.77 4.13 -6.62
CA ALA A 115 9.88 5.06 -6.40
C ALA A 115 9.93 5.53 -4.94
N LEU A 116 8.78 5.87 -4.37
CA LEU A 116 8.66 6.28 -2.97
C LEU A 116 9.02 5.15 -2.01
N LEU A 117 8.64 3.90 -2.33
CA LEU A 117 9.01 2.72 -1.54
C LEU A 117 10.53 2.53 -1.54
N MET A 118 11.17 2.55 -2.71
CA MET A 118 12.63 2.40 -2.81
C MET A 118 13.37 3.50 -2.05
N PHE A 119 12.90 4.74 -2.18
CA PHE A 119 13.45 5.86 -1.42
C PHE A 119 13.28 5.66 0.09
N SER A 120 12.09 5.27 0.55
CA SER A 120 11.82 5.02 1.97
C SER A 120 12.70 3.92 2.54
N LEU A 121 12.87 2.81 1.81
CA LEU A 121 13.72 1.69 2.25
C LEU A 121 15.19 2.11 2.38
N GLY A 122 15.69 2.90 1.42
CA GLY A 122 17.05 3.43 1.47
C GLY A 122 17.31 4.39 2.64
N ARG A 123 16.27 5.01 3.21
CA ARG A 123 16.41 5.91 4.37
C ARG A 123 16.22 5.20 5.70
N ILE A 124 15.30 4.24 5.77
CA ILE A 124 14.94 3.56 7.02
C ILE A 124 15.98 2.48 7.38
N PHE A 125 16.48 1.73 6.39
CA PHE A 125 17.40 0.60 6.63
C PHE A 125 18.89 0.96 6.48
N VAL A 126 19.21 2.12 5.88
CA VAL A 126 20.57 2.67 5.84
C VAL A 126 20.55 4.02 6.56
N PRO A 127 20.70 4.02 7.90
CA PRO A 127 20.80 5.27 8.65
C PRO A 127 22.00 6.07 8.13
N TYR A 128 21.78 7.32 7.74
CA TYR A 128 22.91 8.22 7.49
C TYR A 128 23.71 8.38 8.79
N PRO A 129 25.05 8.26 8.77
CA PRO A 129 25.84 8.70 9.90
C PRO A 129 25.57 10.21 10.06
N LYS A 130 25.03 10.60 11.22
CA LYS A 130 24.96 12.01 11.58
C LYS A 130 26.40 12.49 11.77
N VAL A 131 26.80 13.48 10.98
CA VAL A 131 28.02 14.27 11.19
C VAL A 131 27.85 15.10 12.46
#